data_AF-A0A5C8LR35-F1
#
_entry.id   AF-A0A5C8LR35-F1
#
_cell.length_a   1.000
_cell.length_b   1.000
_cell.length_c   1.000
_cell.angle_alpha   90.00
_cell.angle_beta   90.00
_cell.angle_gamma   90.00
#
_symmetry.space_group_name_H-M   'P 1'
#
loop_
_entity.id
_entity.type
_entity.pdbx_description
1 polymer ?
#
loop_
_entity_poly.entity_id
_entity_poly.type
_entity_poly.pdbx_seq_one_letter_code
_entity_poly.pdbx_strand_id
1 'polypeptide(L)'
;MECLLCLYDFADDPELVKLAQMMLDLLLLDMVCDSLDGLYGGAHGRIYAPVALDHTRSSTFPLYYLYFGHGYREQIHAPCLIAALCSGYRPQQQTYEIALGREQSYVHQESKHLHCITCETPHKQLPQEDGSINKYTYYTPRYIIGAVNFQDAYALESKAGWYAHHQQHQWDLSLPKATTLKIFSHHPGHYGTEGSEHGYWTGDLGCGCGHFFGEKNVVMAMYEIPETQALHWIHCHVPRDAFDQVEEEGNYLFLRKSEVYISLFIQNGYIWTTEGEYARKEIISHGRSNAIICEVGDEMTFGDFASFRRTIRQNRVVFDPGRMELSYHSSLEGELVMDKSKRVVRGEAVSFPYPTYHGPYLVSAFNSGVIEVRTNEKKATYDFNQITVRYA
;
A
#
# COMPACT_ATOMS: atom_id res chain seq x y z
N MET A 1 18.04 -4.62 -4.62
CA MET A 1 19.00 -3.51 -4.55
C MET A 1 20.44 -3.99 -4.56
N GLU A 2 20.85 -4.90 -3.67
CA GLU A 2 22.22 -5.44 -3.60
C GLU A 2 22.81 -5.87 -4.95
N CYS A 3 22.12 -6.72 -5.73
CA CYS A 3 22.61 -7.13 -7.05
C CYS A 3 22.88 -5.95 -7.99
N LEU A 4 22.02 -4.91 -7.97
CA LEU A 4 22.20 -3.73 -8.81
C LEU A 4 23.39 -2.89 -8.36
N LEU A 5 23.63 -2.78 -7.05
CA LEU A 5 24.82 -2.11 -6.51
C LEU A 5 26.09 -2.84 -6.95
N CYS A 6 26.11 -4.17 -6.89
CA CYS A 6 27.24 -4.96 -7.38
C CYS A 6 27.47 -4.76 -8.89
N LEU A 7 26.41 -4.73 -9.70
CA LEU A 7 26.53 -4.46 -11.14
C LEU A 7 27.04 -3.03 -11.39
N TYR A 8 26.59 -2.05 -10.62
CA TYR A 8 27.05 -0.67 -10.74
C TYR A 8 28.54 -0.51 -10.43
N ASP A 9 29.03 -1.14 -9.36
CA ASP A 9 30.43 -0.96 -8.92
C ASP A 9 31.42 -1.86 -9.67
N PHE A 10 31.00 -3.05 -10.12
CA PHE A 10 31.91 -4.11 -10.55
C PHE A 10 31.67 -4.65 -11.97
N ALA A 11 30.63 -4.22 -12.69
CA ALA A 11 30.49 -4.65 -14.09
C ALA A 11 31.49 -3.92 -15.01
N ASP A 12 32.11 -4.67 -15.93
CA ASP A 12 33.01 -4.11 -16.95
C ASP A 12 32.24 -3.45 -18.12
N ASP A 13 30.97 -3.80 -18.29
CA ASP A 13 30.12 -3.28 -19.37
C ASP A 13 29.51 -1.92 -18.98
N PRO A 14 29.88 -0.82 -19.65
CA PRO A 14 29.37 0.51 -19.32
C PRO A 14 27.85 0.66 -19.52
N GLU A 15 27.23 -0.10 -20.43
CA GLU A 15 25.77 -0.08 -20.61
C GLU A 15 25.08 -0.74 -19.42
N LEU A 16 25.63 -1.85 -18.91
CA LEU A 16 25.11 -2.55 -17.74
C LEU A 16 25.24 -1.71 -16.46
N VAL A 17 26.38 -1.03 -16.29
CA VAL A 17 26.57 -0.05 -15.19
C VAL A 17 25.53 1.06 -15.28
N LYS A 18 25.28 1.59 -16.48
CA LYS A 18 24.30 2.66 -16.68
C LYS A 18 22.87 2.20 -16.40
N LEU A 19 22.49 1.02 -16.87
CA LEU A 19 21.19 0.40 -16.58
C LEU A 19 21.01 0.16 -15.07
N ALA A 20 22.05 -0.35 -14.40
CA ALA A 20 22.02 -0.56 -12.95
C ALA A 20 21.82 0.77 -12.20
N GLN A 21 22.53 1.82 -12.60
CA GLN A 21 22.34 3.17 -12.05
C GLN A 21 20.89 3.65 -12.24
N MET A 22 20.37 3.60 -13.47
CA MET A 22 19.02 4.05 -13.80
C MET A 22 17.95 3.28 -13.01
N MET A 23 18.13 1.97 -12.84
CA MET A 23 17.22 1.13 -12.06
C MET A 23 17.31 1.43 -10.56
N LEU A 24 18.51 1.69 -10.02
CA LEU A 24 18.68 2.09 -8.62
C LEU A 24 18.01 3.44 -8.35
N ASP A 25 18.14 4.41 -9.26
CA ASP A 25 17.45 5.70 -9.16
C ASP A 25 15.93 5.49 -9.14
N LEU A 26 15.42 4.68 -10.08
CA LEU A 26 14.00 4.38 -10.18
C LEU A 26 13.45 3.67 -8.94
N LEU A 27 14.14 2.66 -8.41
CA LEU A 27 13.72 1.94 -7.19
C LEU A 27 13.59 2.89 -6.00
N LEU A 28 14.55 3.79 -5.84
CA LEU A 28 14.54 4.76 -4.76
C LEU A 28 13.45 5.82 -4.94
N LEU A 29 13.19 6.27 -6.17
CA LEU A 29 12.08 7.17 -6.48
C LEU A 29 10.71 6.52 -6.21
N ASP A 30 10.53 5.27 -6.63
CA ASP A 30 9.32 4.45 -6.36
C ASP A 30 9.07 4.34 -4.85
N MET A 31 10.11 3.95 -4.10
CA MET A 31 10.09 3.91 -2.64
C MET A 31 9.70 5.24 -2.01
N VAL A 32 10.27 6.35 -2.50
CA VAL A 32 9.99 7.68 -1.98
C VAL A 32 8.52 8.03 -2.19
N CYS A 33 8.00 7.89 -3.42
CA CYS A 33 6.62 8.28 -3.78
C CYS A 33 5.55 7.61 -2.91
N ASP A 34 5.81 6.39 -2.44
CA ASP A 34 4.93 5.55 -1.61
C ASP A 34 5.27 5.56 -0.11
N SER A 35 6.03 6.55 0.37
CA SER A 35 6.42 6.61 1.79
C SER A 35 6.24 7.97 2.43
N LEU A 36 6.11 7.98 3.75
CA LEU A 36 6.07 9.18 4.58
C LEU A 36 7.04 9.02 5.75
N ASP A 37 8.05 9.90 5.84
CA ASP A 37 9.12 9.85 6.87
C ASP A 37 9.77 8.46 7.00
N GLY A 38 10.08 7.82 5.86
CA GLY A 38 10.68 6.49 5.79
C GLY A 38 9.73 5.32 6.11
N LEU A 39 8.45 5.60 6.35
CA LEU A 39 7.41 4.59 6.54
C LEU A 39 6.74 4.30 5.19
N TYR A 40 6.91 3.08 4.69
CA TYR A 40 6.32 2.66 3.42
C TYR A 40 4.82 2.39 3.60
N GLY A 41 3.98 3.16 2.93
CA GLY A 41 2.53 3.13 3.12
C GLY A 41 1.76 2.68 1.90
N GLY A 42 0.45 2.53 2.06
CA GLY A 42 -0.45 2.03 1.04
C GLY A 42 -0.23 0.54 0.75
N ALA A 43 -0.67 0.11 -0.43
CA ALA A 43 -0.58 -1.29 -0.80
C ALA A 43 0.85 -1.71 -1.17
N HIS A 44 1.26 -2.90 -0.75
CA HIS A 44 2.57 -3.46 -1.08
C HIS A 44 2.63 -4.98 -0.98
N GLY A 45 3.66 -5.61 -1.55
CA GLY A 45 3.82 -7.06 -1.60
C GLY A 45 5.03 -7.56 -0.82
N ARG A 46 5.21 -8.89 -0.78
CA ARG A 46 6.27 -9.56 -0.01
C ARG A 46 6.23 -9.17 1.46
N ILE A 47 5.03 -9.14 2.02
CA ILE A 47 4.76 -8.80 3.41
C ILE A 47 4.76 -10.06 4.30
N TYR A 48 5.23 -9.90 5.53
CA TYR A 48 5.23 -10.89 6.62
C TYR A 48 4.67 -10.19 7.87
N ALA A 49 3.99 -10.84 8.83
CA ALA A 49 3.36 -10.09 9.94
C ALA A 49 4.29 -9.11 10.67
N PRO A 50 5.56 -9.43 10.99
CA PRO A 50 6.41 -8.45 11.66
C PRO A 50 6.50 -7.14 10.88
N VAL A 51 6.55 -7.20 9.55
CA VAL A 51 6.57 -6.04 8.64
C VAL A 51 5.19 -5.39 8.52
N ALA A 52 4.12 -6.18 8.51
CA ALA A 52 2.75 -5.67 8.45
C ALA A 52 2.42 -4.83 9.70
N LEU A 53 2.90 -5.26 10.87
CA LEU A 53 2.60 -4.66 12.17
C LEU A 53 3.59 -3.55 12.58
N ASP A 54 4.82 -3.58 12.09
CA ASP A 54 5.85 -2.61 12.45
C ASP A 54 6.80 -2.32 11.27
N HIS A 55 6.84 -1.05 10.85
CA HIS A 55 7.72 -0.58 9.78
C HIS A 55 9.20 -0.86 10.04
N THR A 56 9.65 -0.90 11.31
CA THR A 56 11.06 -1.18 11.64
C THR A 56 11.56 -2.54 11.17
N ARG A 57 10.62 -3.46 10.91
CA ARG A 57 10.91 -4.84 10.48
C ARG A 57 11.04 -4.95 8.97
N SER A 58 10.70 -3.90 8.21
CA SER A 58 10.90 -3.85 6.77
C SER A 58 12.39 -3.78 6.42
N SER A 59 12.81 -4.50 5.38
CA SER A 59 14.15 -4.40 4.81
C SER A 59 14.41 -3.05 4.12
N THR A 60 13.35 -2.33 3.74
CA THR A 60 13.46 -0.98 3.15
C THR A 60 13.62 0.12 4.18
N PHE A 61 13.17 -0.10 5.42
CA PHE A 61 13.27 0.88 6.51
C PHE A 61 14.70 1.43 6.72
N PRO A 62 15.75 0.59 6.86
CA PRO A 62 17.11 1.09 6.99
C PRO A 62 17.65 1.74 5.71
N LEU A 63 17.12 1.42 4.53
CA LEU A 63 17.50 2.07 3.26
C LEU A 63 16.97 3.50 3.18
N TYR A 64 15.74 3.76 3.65
CA TYR A 64 15.22 5.13 3.75
C TYR A 64 16.14 5.99 4.61
N TYR A 65 16.54 5.49 5.78
CA TYR A 65 17.47 6.22 6.64
C TYR A 65 18.81 6.49 5.96
N LEU A 66 19.39 5.47 5.33
CA LEU A 66 20.70 5.57 4.69
C LEU A 66 20.73 6.63 3.59
N TYR A 67 19.73 6.63 2.70
CA TYR A 67 19.72 7.52 1.55
C TYR A 67 19.06 8.86 1.84
N PHE A 68 18.04 8.95 2.69
CA PHE A 68 17.24 10.18 2.85
C PHE A 68 17.23 10.71 4.28
N GLY A 69 17.60 9.89 5.26
CA GLY A 69 17.30 10.15 6.66
C GLY A 69 15.80 10.02 6.96
N HIS A 70 15.45 9.93 8.24
CA HIS A 70 14.09 10.07 8.77
C HIS A 70 14.11 10.15 10.30
N GLY A 71 12.97 10.44 10.92
CA GLY A 71 12.83 10.68 12.37
C GLY A 71 13.10 9.47 13.30
N TYR A 72 13.32 8.27 12.75
CA TYR A 72 13.38 7.01 13.50
C TYR A 72 14.77 6.39 13.62
N ARG A 73 15.83 7.21 13.56
CA ARG A 73 17.24 6.78 13.59
C ARG A 73 17.54 5.74 14.68
N GLU A 74 17.04 5.95 15.90
CA GLU A 74 17.35 5.10 17.05
C GLU A 74 16.73 3.69 16.95
N GLN A 75 15.77 3.49 16.04
CA GLN A 75 15.08 2.21 15.81
C GLN A 75 15.67 1.44 14.63
N ILE A 76 16.76 1.93 14.04
CA ILE A 76 17.43 1.29 12.92
C ILE A 76 18.22 0.07 13.43
N HIS A 77 17.68 -1.11 13.16
CA HIS A 77 18.35 -2.39 13.37
C HIS A 77 18.69 -2.99 12.00
N ALA A 78 19.90 -2.73 11.50
CA ALA A 78 20.29 -3.07 10.13
C ALA A 78 21.37 -4.18 10.08
N PRO A 79 21.00 -5.47 10.04
CA PRO A 79 22.00 -6.52 9.85
C PRO A 79 22.56 -6.59 8.41
N CYS A 80 21.97 -5.92 7.41
CA CYS A 80 22.29 -6.16 5.99
C CYS A 80 22.25 -4.91 5.08
N LEU A 81 23.03 -3.87 5.41
CA LEU A 81 23.26 -2.71 4.52
C LEU A 81 24.65 -2.66 3.89
N ILE A 82 25.47 -3.71 4.05
CA ILE A 82 26.90 -3.68 3.69
C ILE A 82 27.10 -3.26 2.23
N ALA A 83 26.36 -3.85 1.29
CA ALA A 83 26.46 -3.49 -0.13
C ALA A 83 26.14 -2.01 -0.38
N ALA A 84 25.08 -1.47 0.23
CA ALA A 84 24.69 -0.07 0.08
C ALA A 84 25.71 0.90 0.72
N LEU A 85 26.31 0.51 1.84
CA LEU A 85 27.32 1.30 2.54
C LEU A 85 28.67 1.32 1.81
N CYS A 86 29.04 0.20 1.18
CA CYS A 86 30.31 0.06 0.48
C CYS A 86 30.27 0.53 -0.97
N SER A 87 29.08 0.70 -1.55
CA SER A 87 28.91 1.08 -2.95
C SER A 87 29.29 2.54 -3.23
N GLY A 88 29.84 2.79 -4.42
CA GLY A 88 30.06 4.13 -4.95
C GLY A 88 28.78 4.82 -5.41
N TYR A 89 27.67 4.07 -5.56
CA TYR A 89 26.40 4.60 -6.06
C TYR A 89 25.85 5.72 -5.18
N ARG A 90 25.44 6.82 -5.81
CA ARG A 90 24.68 7.89 -5.16
C ARG A 90 23.46 8.22 -6.03
N PRO A 91 22.26 8.36 -5.43
CA PRO A 91 21.06 8.80 -6.14
C PRO A 91 21.27 10.12 -6.86
N GLN A 92 20.57 10.32 -7.98
CA GLN A 92 20.54 11.62 -8.65
C GLN A 92 19.93 12.71 -7.76
N GLN A 93 20.34 13.96 -8.00
CA GLN A 93 19.88 15.13 -7.22
C GLN A 93 18.35 15.22 -7.16
N GLN A 94 17.64 14.92 -8.25
CA GLN A 94 16.18 14.95 -8.29
C GLN A 94 15.54 13.99 -7.28
N THR A 95 16.16 12.83 -7.03
CA THR A 95 15.66 11.87 -6.05
C THR A 95 15.68 12.46 -4.64
N TYR A 96 16.73 13.20 -4.29
CA TYR A 96 16.79 13.93 -3.01
C TYR A 96 15.80 15.11 -2.96
N GLU A 97 15.69 15.89 -4.04
CA GLU A 97 14.74 16.99 -4.15
C GLU A 97 13.30 16.49 -3.90
N ILE A 98 12.92 15.34 -4.46
CA ILE A 98 11.61 14.72 -4.24
C ILE A 98 11.51 14.15 -2.83
N ALA A 99 12.49 13.37 -2.37
CA ALA A 99 12.43 12.72 -1.05
C ALA A 99 12.23 13.73 0.09
N LEU A 100 12.91 14.87 0.01
CA LEU A 100 12.96 15.89 1.06
C LEU A 100 12.01 17.07 0.82
N GLY A 101 11.47 17.24 -0.40
CA GLY A 101 10.66 18.41 -0.80
C GLY A 101 9.15 18.18 -0.86
N ARG A 102 8.63 17.08 -0.33
CA ARG A 102 7.20 16.71 -0.38
C ARG A 102 6.38 17.40 0.71
N GLU A 103 5.93 18.62 0.43
CA GLU A 103 5.12 19.43 1.35
C GLU A 103 3.61 19.38 1.08
N GLN A 104 3.19 18.99 -0.13
CA GLN A 104 1.78 18.98 -0.52
C GLN A 104 1.25 17.56 -0.59
N SER A 105 -0.05 17.41 -0.34
CA SER A 105 -0.73 16.14 -0.55
C SER A 105 -0.82 15.81 -2.04
N TYR A 106 -0.66 14.54 -2.38
CA TYR A 106 -0.75 14.10 -3.78
C TYR A 106 -1.24 12.66 -3.88
N VAL A 107 -1.72 12.33 -5.07
CA VAL A 107 -2.04 10.96 -5.48
C VAL A 107 -0.88 10.41 -6.29
N HIS A 108 -0.50 9.18 -5.99
CA HIS A 108 0.42 8.37 -6.79
C HIS A 108 -0.29 7.09 -7.21
N GLN A 109 -0.35 6.87 -8.51
CA GLN A 109 -0.92 5.66 -9.11
C GLN A 109 0.18 4.90 -9.82
N GLU A 110 0.12 3.58 -9.69
CA GLU A 110 1.05 2.68 -10.36
C GLU A 110 0.30 1.50 -10.96
N SER A 111 0.84 1.01 -12.06
CA SER A 111 0.44 -0.28 -12.60
C SER A 111 1.66 -1.16 -12.78
N LYS A 112 1.59 -2.38 -12.25
CA LYS A 112 2.61 -3.43 -12.37
C LYS A 112 2.00 -4.62 -13.10
N HIS A 113 2.83 -5.41 -13.77
CA HIS A 113 2.39 -6.67 -14.36
C HIS A 113 1.99 -7.70 -13.29
N LEU A 114 1.18 -8.69 -13.67
CA LEU A 114 0.93 -9.87 -12.85
C LEU A 114 2.25 -10.61 -12.57
N HIS A 115 2.39 -11.14 -11.36
CA HIS A 115 3.57 -11.95 -11.02
C HIS A 115 3.47 -13.32 -11.66
N CYS A 116 4.43 -13.66 -12.53
CA CYS A 116 4.44 -14.92 -13.27
C CYS A 116 5.60 -15.82 -12.82
N ILE A 117 5.39 -16.62 -11.77
CA ILE A 117 6.39 -17.58 -11.27
C ILE A 117 5.77 -18.96 -10.98
N THR A 118 6.59 -20.02 -10.95
CA THR A 118 6.14 -21.38 -10.58
C THR A 118 5.94 -21.54 -9.07
N CYS A 119 5.00 -22.39 -8.67
CA CYS A 119 4.84 -22.82 -7.26
C CYS A 119 5.94 -23.81 -6.82
N GLU A 120 6.60 -24.50 -7.76
CA GLU A 120 7.71 -25.41 -7.46
C GLU A 120 8.94 -24.67 -6.94
N THR A 121 9.59 -25.21 -5.90
CA THR A 121 10.86 -24.70 -5.37
C THR A 121 12.05 -25.44 -6.00
N PRO A 122 13.08 -24.75 -6.53
CA PRO A 122 13.22 -23.29 -6.60
C PRO A 122 12.26 -22.68 -7.64
N HIS A 123 11.66 -21.55 -7.28
CA HIS A 123 10.74 -20.83 -8.17
C HIS A 123 11.42 -20.45 -9.48
N LYS A 124 10.72 -20.65 -10.59
CA LYS A 124 11.16 -20.27 -11.94
C LYS A 124 10.26 -19.17 -12.47
N GLN A 125 10.86 -18.25 -13.22
CA GLN A 125 10.12 -17.24 -13.95
C GLN A 125 9.31 -17.92 -15.06
N LEU A 126 8.02 -17.59 -15.15
CA LEU A 126 7.14 -17.96 -16.24
C LEU A 126 7.04 -16.81 -17.25
N PRO A 127 6.61 -17.09 -18.50
CA PRO A 127 6.24 -16.04 -19.44
C PRO A 127 5.25 -15.07 -18.80
N GLN A 128 5.41 -13.79 -19.10
CA GLN A 128 4.50 -12.76 -18.60
C GLN A 128 3.11 -12.98 -19.19
N GLU A 129 2.10 -13.05 -18.32
CA GLU A 129 0.69 -13.09 -18.71
C GLU A 129 0.12 -11.68 -18.79
N ASP A 130 -0.91 -11.51 -19.63
CA ASP A 130 -1.67 -10.27 -19.74
C ASP A 130 -2.39 -9.96 -18.42
N GLY A 131 -2.51 -8.67 -18.12
CA GLY A 131 -3.14 -8.18 -16.89
C GLY A 131 -2.20 -7.34 -16.03
N SER A 132 -2.77 -6.74 -14.99
CA SER A 132 -2.14 -5.72 -14.19
C SER A 132 -2.58 -5.73 -12.73
N ILE A 133 -1.71 -5.20 -11.87
CA ILE A 133 -1.98 -4.85 -10.49
C ILE A 133 -1.89 -3.32 -10.41
N ASN A 134 -2.99 -2.67 -10.04
CA ASN A 134 -3.14 -1.22 -10.03
C ASN A 134 -3.20 -0.72 -8.58
N LYS A 135 -2.14 -0.02 -8.18
CA LYS A 135 -1.98 0.56 -6.85
C LYS A 135 -2.36 2.03 -6.86
N TYR A 136 -2.91 2.48 -5.75
CA TYR A 136 -3.23 3.87 -5.48
C TYR A 136 -2.73 4.23 -4.10
N THR A 137 -1.98 5.33 -4.02
CA THR A 137 -1.46 5.90 -2.78
C THR A 137 -1.84 7.36 -2.71
N TYR A 138 -2.42 7.77 -1.58
CA TYR A 138 -2.62 9.16 -1.23
C TYR A 138 -1.65 9.54 -0.12
N TYR A 139 -0.71 10.40 -0.47
CA TYR A 139 0.24 10.99 0.45
C TYR A 139 -0.31 12.30 0.99
N THR A 140 -0.11 12.53 2.28
CA THR A 140 -0.19 13.85 2.91
C THR A 140 1.02 14.04 3.83
N PRO A 141 1.35 15.27 4.24
CA PRO A 141 2.38 15.49 5.27
C PRO A 141 2.08 14.87 6.64
N ARG A 142 0.85 14.37 6.88
CA ARG A 142 0.38 13.88 8.19
C ARG A 142 0.09 12.38 8.23
N TYR A 143 -0.22 11.77 7.10
CA TYR A 143 -0.53 10.35 6.96
C TYR A 143 -0.38 9.93 5.50
N ILE A 144 -0.22 8.63 5.30
CA ILE A 144 -0.23 8.00 3.98
C ILE A 144 -1.24 6.86 4.01
N ILE A 145 -2.09 6.77 2.98
CA ILE A 145 -3.11 5.74 2.85
C ILE A 145 -3.15 5.25 1.41
N GLY A 146 -3.43 3.97 1.19
CA GLY A 146 -3.49 3.45 -0.17
C GLY A 146 -4.03 2.03 -0.24
N ALA A 147 -4.32 1.59 -1.45
CA ALA A 147 -4.89 0.27 -1.74
C ALA A 147 -4.48 -0.25 -3.13
N VAL A 148 -4.62 -1.57 -3.32
CA VAL A 148 -4.69 -2.19 -4.65
C VAL A 148 -6.10 -1.95 -5.17
N ASN A 149 -6.28 -0.88 -5.95
CA ASN A 149 -7.60 -0.51 -6.48
C ASN A 149 -8.18 -1.56 -7.42
N PHE A 150 -7.31 -2.25 -8.17
CA PHE A 150 -7.74 -3.33 -9.05
C PHE A 150 -6.59 -4.28 -9.38
N GLN A 151 -6.86 -5.58 -9.40
CA GLN A 151 -5.95 -6.59 -9.90
C GLN A 151 -6.72 -7.47 -10.88
N ASP A 152 -6.19 -7.62 -12.09
CA ASP A 152 -6.74 -8.53 -13.08
C ASP A 152 -6.62 -9.99 -12.59
N ALA A 153 -7.64 -10.78 -12.91
CA ALA A 153 -7.58 -12.22 -12.67
C ALA A 153 -6.56 -12.86 -13.62
N TYR A 154 -5.84 -13.86 -13.11
CA TYR A 154 -5.05 -14.74 -13.96
C TYR A 154 -5.98 -15.59 -14.84
N ALA A 155 -5.49 -16.04 -15.99
CA ALA A 155 -6.23 -17.00 -16.81
C ALA A 155 -6.55 -18.28 -16.00
N LEU A 156 -7.69 -18.91 -16.26
CA LEU A 156 -8.18 -20.06 -15.47
C LEU A 156 -7.15 -21.20 -15.36
N GLU A 157 -6.39 -21.44 -16.42
CA GLU A 157 -5.37 -22.49 -16.51
C GLU A 157 -3.94 -21.97 -16.26
N SER A 158 -3.81 -20.75 -15.72
CA SER A 158 -2.54 -20.11 -15.45
C SER A 158 -1.73 -20.91 -14.42
N LYS A 159 -0.51 -21.29 -14.79
CA LYS A 159 0.47 -21.84 -13.85
C LYS A 159 1.00 -20.79 -12.87
N ALA A 160 0.79 -19.51 -13.13
CA ALA A 160 1.14 -18.40 -12.26
C ALA A 160 0.00 -17.98 -11.32
N GLY A 161 -1.24 -18.41 -11.60
CA GLY A 161 -2.44 -18.01 -10.85
C GLY A 161 -2.39 -18.32 -9.36
N TRP A 162 -1.59 -19.31 -8.95
CA TRP A 162 -1.35 -19.61 -7.54
C TRP A 162 -0.77 -18.42 -6.76
N TYR A 163 -0.03 -17.52 -7.43
CA TYR A 163 0.62 -16.38 -6.79
C TYR A 163 -0.33 -15.19 -6.59
N ALA A 164 -1.54 -15.24 -7.15
CA ALA A 164 -2.54 -14.22 -6.95
C ALA A 164 -2.80 -14.04 -5.45
N HIS A 165 -2.70 -12.80 -4.97
CA HIS A 165 -2.96 -12.43 -3.57
C HIS A 165 -1.98 -13.02 -2.54
N HIS A 166 -0.91 -13.70 -2.96
CA HIS A 166 0.12 -14.22 -2.07
C HIS A 166 0.97 -13.10 -1.46
N GLN A 167 1.10 -13.07 -0.12
CA GLN A 167 1.94 -12.09 0.61
C GLN A 167 1.67 -10.65 0.15
N GLN A 168 0.41 -10.30 -0.06
CA GLN A 168 -0.02 -8.96 -0.44
C GLN A 168 -0.61 -8.23 0.77
N HIS A 169 -0.12 -7.02 1.01
CA HIS A 169 -0.72 -6.03 1.90
C HIS A 169 -1.59 -5.12 1.03
N GLN A 170 -2.89 -5.41 0.95
CA GLN A 170 -3.74 -4.87 -0.13
C GLN A 170 -4.24 -3.45 0.14
N TRP A 171 -4.21 -3.00 1.39
CA TRP A 171 -4.41 -1.61 1.75
C TRP A 171 -3.82 -1.34 3.14
N ASP A 172 -3.40 -0.10 3.38
CA ASP A 172 -3.09 0.38 4.73
C ASP A 172 -3.27 1.89 4.86
N LEU A 173 -3.37 2.32 6.11
CA LEU A 173 -3.17 3.68 6.58
C LEU A 173 -1.99 3.69 7.55
N SER A 174 -1.00 4.52 7.32
CA SER A 174 0.17 4.70 8.19
C SER A 174 0.32 6.16 8.64
N LEU A 175 0.64 6.37 9.93
CA LEU A 175 0.88 7.70 10.51
C LEU A 175 2.34 7.83 10.99
N PRO A 176 3.06 8.92 10.67
CA PRO A 176 4.47 9.13 11.03
C PRO A 176 4.65 9.59 12.48
N LYS A 177 3.86 9.06 13.42
CA LYS A 177 3.99 9.31 14.86
C LYS A 177 4.60 8.12 15.60
N ALA A 178 4.52 6.92 15.03
CA ALA A 178 5.16 5.71 15.51
C ALA A 178 5.21 4.68 14.38
N THR A 179 6.21 3.80 14.39
CA THR A 179 6.42 2.79 13.34
C THR A 179 5.36 1.69 13.33
N THR A 180 4.61 1.54 14.42
CA THR A 180 3.51 0.57 14.58
C THR A 180 2.13 1.18 14.38
N LEU A 181 2.03 2.49 14.09
CA LEU A 181 0.75 3.18 13.86
C LEU A 181 0.27 2.91 12.43
N LYS A 182 -0.21 1.69 12.23
CA LYS A 182 -0.78 1.20 10.98
C LYS A 182 -2.20 0.70 11.21
N ILE A 183 -3.09 0.97 10.26
CA ILE A 183 -4.43 0.40 10.21
C ILE A 183 -4.62 -0.28 8.87
N PHE A 184 -5.02 -1.55 8.92
CA PHE A 184 -5.31 -2.37 7.75
C PHE A 184 -6.21 -3.53 8.17
N SER A 185 -6.76 -4.25 7.20
CA SER A 185 -7.57 -5.45 7.45
C SER A 185 -7.24 -6.59 6.52
N HIS A 186 -7.50 -7.82 6.97
CA HIS A 186 -7.33 -9.05 6.20
C HIS A 186 -8.41 -10.08 6.51
N HIS A 187 -8.59 -11.02 5.58
CA HIS A 187 -9.14 -12.33 5.90
C HIS A 187 -7.95 -13.23 6.30
N PRO A 188 -7.91 -13.75 7.54
CA PRO A 188 -6.78 -14.52 8.06
C PRO A 188 -6.65 -15.90 7.41
N GLY A 189 -5.42 -16.37 7.29
CA GLY A 189 -5.11 -17.77 6.99
C GLY A 189 -5.32 -18.69 8.21
N HIS A 190 -5.75 -19.93 7.95
CA HIS A 190 -6.10 -20.90 9.00
C HIS A 190 -4.94 -21.82 9.42
N TYR A 191 -4.06 -22.18 8.48
CA TYR A 191 -2.96 -23.12 8.71
C TYR A 191 -1.68 -22.66 8.00
N GLY A 192 -0.95 -21.74 8.63
CA GLY A 192 0.39 -21.39 8.19
C GLY A 192 1.20 -20.82 9.33
N THR A 193 2.52 -21.02 9.26
CA THR A 193 3.41 -20.17 10.05
C THR A 193 3.25 -18.75 9.53
N GLU A 194 3.23 -17.77 10.41
CA GLU A 194 3.14 -16.38 10.00
C GLU A 194 4.24 -16.05 8.97
N GLY A 195 3.85 -15.47 7.83
CA GLY A 195 4.78 -15.26 6.72
C GLY A 195 4.98 -16.41 5.72
N SER A 196 4.32 -17.55 5.94
CA SER A 196 4.14 -18.61 4.93
C SER A 196 2.96 -18.28 4.00
N GLU A 197 2.50 -19.26 3.22
CA GLU A 197 1.40 -19.11 2.27
C GLU A 197 0.08 -18.66 2.94
N HIS A 198 -0.17 -19.06 4.19
CA HIS A 198 -1.42 -18.78 4.90
C HIS A 198 -1.13 -18.03 6.21
N GLY A 199 -1.09 -16.70 6.16
CA GLY A 199 -0.71 -15.85 7.29
C GLY A 199 -1.91 -15.27 8.02
N TYR A 200 -1.76 -15.03 9.33
CA TYR A 200 -2.79 -14.38 10.12
C TYR A 200 -2.94 -12.92 9.69
N TRP A 201 -1.83 -12.17 9.62
CA TRP A 201 -1.83 -10.73 9.25
C TRP A 201 -1.48 -10.44 7.79
N THR A 202 -1.22 -11.47 6.99
CA THR A 202 -0.80 -11.33 5.58
C THR A 202 -1.73 -12.01 4.60
N GLY A 203 -2.91 -12.41 5.07
CA GLY A 203 -3.95 -13.02 4.26
C GLY A 203 -3.75 -14.51 4.01
N ASP A 204 -4.78 -15.10 3.41
CA ASP A 204 -4.83 -16.51 3.06
C ASP A 204 -4.57 -16.72 1.55
N LEU A 205 -3.51 -17.45 1.20
CA LEU A 205 -3.17 -17.74 -0.20
C LEU A 205 -4.33 -18.41 -0.93
N GLY A 206 -4.63 -17.91 -2.13
CA GLY A 206 -5.66 -18.47 -3.00
C GLY A 206 -7.09 -18.16 -2.58
N CYS A 207 -7.31 -17.46 -1.46
CA CYS A 207 -8.66 -17.07 -1.05
C CYS A 207 -9.29 -16.06 -2.01
N GLY A 208 -8.52 -15.05 -2.45
CA GLY A 208 -8.96 -14.08 -3.46
C GLY A 208 -10.25 -13.32 -3.12
N CYS A 209 -10.64 -13.29 -1.84
CA CYS A 209 -11.93 -12.74 -1.41
C CYS A 209 -11.96 -11.21 -1.33
N GLY A 210 -10.78 -10.57 -1.30
CA GLY A 210 -10.60 -9.15 -1.03
C GLY A 210 -10.73 -8.28 -2.28
N HIS A 211 -11.54 -7.22 -2.18
CA HIS A 211 -11.66 -6.17 -3.21
C HIS A 211 -11.54 -4.79 -2.55
N PHE A 212 -10.64 -3.95 -3.08
CA PHE A 212 -10.28 -2.68 -2.44
C PHE A 212 -10.44 -1.51 -3.39
N PHE A 213 -10.64 -0.33 -2.81
CA PHE A 213 -10.67 0.92 -3.54
C PHE A 213 -10.24 2.10 -2.67
N GLY A 214 -9.12 2.71 -3.02
CA GLY A 214 -8.66 3.97 -2.49
C GLY A 214 -9.02 5.13 -3.42
N GLU A 215 -9.57 6.19 -2.83
CA GLU A 215 -9.70 7.50 -3.45
C GLU A 215 -9.39 8.57 -2.39
N LYS A 216 -8.26 9.26 -2.58
CA LYS A 216 -7.64 10.19 -1.64
C LYS A 216 -7.65 9.68 -0.19
N ASN A 217 -8.41 10.34 0.67
CA ASN A 217 -8.47 10.08 2.11
C ASN A 217 -9.40 8.92 2.49
N VAL A 218 -9.99 8.23 1.51
CA VAL A 218 -10.90 7.10 1.72
C VAL A 218 -10.30 5.82 1.15
N VAL A 219 -10.36 4.74 1.93
CA VAL A 219 -10.21 3.36 1.45
C VAL A 219 -11.47 2.57 1.78
N MET A 220 -11.96 1.83 0.79
CA MET A 220 -13.04 0.87 0.90
C MET A 220 -12.45 -0.53 0.72
N ALA A 221 -12.86 -1.48 1.55
CA ALA A 221 -12.50 -2.89 1.45
C ALA A 221 -13.76 -3.77 1.53
N MET A 222 -13.85 -4.78 0.67
CA MET A 222 -14.87 -5.82 0.71
C MET A 222 -14.21 -7.18 0.77
N TYR A 223 -14.85 -8.11 1.48
CA TYR A 223 -14.42 -9.50 1.57
C TYR A 223 -15.61 -10.42 1.30
N GLU A 224 -15.49 -11.28 0.29
CA GLU A 224 -16.44 -12.36 0.02
C GLU A 224 -15.77 -13.71 0.29
N ILE A 225 -15.79 -14.13 1.54
CA ILE A 225 -15.09 -15.34 1.99
C ILE A 225 -15.84 -16.59 1.47
N PRO A 226 -15.18 -17.47 0.69
CA PRO A 226 -15.79 -18.72 0.22
C PRO A 226 -16.21 -19.65 1.37
N GLU A 227 -17.22 -20.49 1.16
CA GLU A 227 -17.64 -21.51 2.16
C GLU A 227 -16.52 -22.51 2.48
N THR A 228 -15.66 -22.76 1.49
CA THR A 228 -14.53 -23.69 1.59
C THR A 228 -13.45 -23.19 2.53
N GLN A 229 -13.43 -21.89 2.86
CA GLN A 229 -12.49 -21.32 3.81
C GLN A 229 -12.86 -21.72 5.24
N ALA A 230 -11.85 -21.96 6.07
CA ALA A 230 -12.06 -22.43 7.44
C ALA A 230 -12.47 -21.31 8.41
N LEU A 231 -12.05 -20.06 8.13
CA LEU A 231 -12.29 -18.90 8.97
C LEU A 231 -13.27 -17.96 8.25
N HIS A 232 -14.48 -17.78 8.79
CA HIS A 232 -15.52 -16.90 8.23
C HIS A 232 -15.61 -15.59 8.99
N TRP A 233 -14.49 -14.87 9.05
CA TRP A 233 -14.37 -13.57 9.71
C TRP A 233 -13.16 -12.85 9.14
N ILE A 234 -13.15 -11.52 9.25
CA ILE A 234 -11.99 -10.68 8.96
C ILE A 234 -11.51 -10.03 10.26
N HIS A 235 -10.29 -9.51 10.24
CA HIS A 235 -9.78 -8.70 11.34
C HIS A 235 -9.13 -7.42 10.83
N CYS A 236 -9.01 -6.44 11.72
CA CYS A 236 -8.28 -5.22 11.47
C CYS A 236 -7.23 -5.01 12.56
N HIS A 237 -6.02 -4.66 12.14
CA HIS A 237 -5.01 -4.16 13.05
C HIS A 237 -5.36 -2.71 13.40
N VAL A 238 -5.65 -2.45 14.67
CA VAL A 238 -5.94 -1.13 15.21
C VAL A 238 -5.26 -1.01 16.57
N PRO A 239 -4.07 -0.40 16.66
CA PRO A 239 -3.32 -0.29 17.91
C PRO A 239 -3.97 0.74 18.86
N ARG A 240 -5.06 0.34 19.54
CA ARG A 240 -5.97 1.22 20.32
C ARG A 240 -5.23 2.18 21.23
N ASP A 241 -4.28 1.65 22.00
CA ASP A 241 -3.56 2.39 23.04
C ASP A 241 -2.57 3.42 22.48
N ALA A 242 -2.28 3.37 21.18
CA ALA A 242 -1.42 4.35 20.52
C ALA A 242 -2.18 5.62 20.12
N PHE A 243 -3.52 5.61 20.14
CA PHE A 243 -4.37 6.76 19.82
C PHE A 243 -4.66 7.62 21.06
N ASP A 244 -4.78 8.92 20.85
CA ASP A 244 -4.99 9.89 21.94
C ASP A 244 -6.47 9.92 22.36
N GLN A 245 -7.38 9.52 21.47
CA GLN A 245 -8.80 9.34 21.76
C GLN A 245 -9.37 8.22 20.89
N VAL A 246 -10.24 7.40 21.47
CA VAL A 246 -10.93 6.29 20.83
C VAL A 246 -12.41 6.35 21.21
N GLU A 247 -13.29 6.37 20.21
CA GLU A 247 -14.74 6.49 20.40
C GLU A 247 -15.45 5.43 19.56
N GLU A 248 -16.30 4.64 20.21
CA GLU A 248 -17.00 3.50 19.60
C GLU A 248 -18.49 3.85 19.48
N GLU A 249 -19.06 3.74 18.28
CA GLU A 249 -20.47 4.04 18.05
C GLU A 249 -21.10 3.13 16.99
N GLY A 250 -21.80 2.09 17.45
CA GLY A 250 -22.39 1.08 16.56
C GLY A 250 -21.32 0.41 15.70
N ASN A 251 -21.44 0.56 14.38
CA ASN A 251 -20.49 0.02 13.41
C ASN A 251 -19.27 0.93 13.18
N TYR A 252 -19.19 2.08 13.85
CA TYR A 252 -18.09 3.02 13.71
C TYR A 252 -17.08 2.88 14.86
N LEU A 253 -15.81 2.98 14.50
CA LEU A 253 -14.69 3.20 15.39
C LEU A 253 -13.99 4.49 14.95
N PHE A 254 -14.03 5.50 15.81
CA PHE A 254 -13.38 6.78 15.57
C PHE A 254 -12.11 6.89 16.41
N LEU A 255 -11.03 7.34 15.78
CA LEU A 255 -9.71 7.44 16.38
C LEU A 255 -9.15 8.83 16.14
N ARG A 256 -8.44 9.37 17.14
CA ARG A 256 -7.66 10.59 16.99
C ARG A 256 -6.21 10.32 17.34
N LYS A 257 -5.29 10.76 16.47
CA LYS A 257 -3.87 10.89 16.79
C LYS A 257 -3.38 12.27 16.40
N SER A 258 -3.01 13.07 17.39
CA SER A 258 -2.65 14.47 17.22
C SER A 258 -3.74 15.20 16.40
N GLU A 259 -3.38 15.78 15.26
CA GLU A 259 -4.27 16.52 14.37
C GLU A 259 -4.95 15.64 13.31
N VAL A 260 -4.78 14.31 13.36
CA VAL A 260 -5.36 13.35 12.40
C VAL A 260 -6.55 12.64 13.03
N TYR A 261 -7.65 12.60 12.28
CA TYR A 261 -8.92 11.96 12.66
C TYR A 261 -9.20 10.80 11.72
N ILE A 262 -9.61 9.65 12.25
CA ILE A 262 -9.82 8.44 11.46
C ILE A 262 -11.20 7.89 11.82
N SER A 263 -11.93 7.47 10.80
CA SER A 263 -13.14 6.68 10.94
C SER A 263 -12.93 5.33 10.30
N LEU A 264 -13.23 4.27 11.04
CA LEU A 264 -13.42 2.93 10.51
C LEU A 264 -14.90 2.56 10.65
N PHE A 265 -15.58 2.36 9.52
CA PHE A 265 -16.89 1.71 9.49
C PHE A 265 -16.70 0.23 9.20
N ILE A 266 -17.27 -0.64 10.04
CA ILE A 266 -17.22 -2.09 9.88
C ILE A 266 -18.64 -2.63 9.79
N GLN A 267 -19.04 -3.11 8.62
CA GLN A 267 -20.43 -3.39 8.28
C GLN A 267 -21.14 -4.37 9.22
N ASN A 268 -20.44 -5.42 9.66
CA ASN A 268 -21.02 -6.47 10.52
C ASN A 268 -20.82 -6.18 12.02
N GLY A 269 -20.36 -4.98 12.36
CA GLY A 269 -19.86 -4.66 13.70
C GLY A 269 -18.50 -5.32 13.97
N TYR A 270 -18.02 -5.21 15.20
CA TYR A 270 -16.70 -5.73 15.55
C TYR A 270 -16.61 -6.07 17.04
N ILE A 271 -15.63 -6.91 17.38
CA ILE A 271 -15.28 -7.27 18.75
C ILE A 271 -13.79 -7.05 18.93
N TRP A 272 -13.39 -6.39 20.02
CA TRP A 272 -11.99 -6.26 20.38
C TRP A 272 -11.42 -7.59 20.85
N THR A 273 -10.23 -7.93 20.36
CA THR A 273 -9.41 -8.95 20.98
C THR A 273 -8.96 -8.45 22.36
N THR A 274 -9.24 -9.21 23.42
CA THR A 274 -9.00 -8.82 24.82
C THR A 274 -7.83 -9.54 25.48
N GLU A 275 -7.32 -10.61 24.87
CA GLU A 275 -6.27 -11.47 25.41
C GLU A 275 -5.18 -11.75 24.38
N GLY A 276 -4.02 -12.24 24.85
CA GLY A 276 -2.88 -12.55 23.98
C GLY A 276 -2.12 -11.33 23.48
N GLU A 277 -1.25 -11.55 22.49
CA GLU A 277 -0.33 -10.53 21.94
C GLU A 277 -1.06 -9.35 21.27
N TYR A 278 -2.24 -9.62 20.70
CA TYR A 278 -3.04 -8.66 19.95
C TYR A 278 -4.17 -8.02 20.79
N ALA A 279 -4.18 -8.26 22.11
CA ALA A 279 -5.10 -7.60 23.02
C ALA A 279 -5.07 -6.09 22.83
N ARG A 280 -6.24 -5.49 22.58
CA ARG A 280 -6.42 -4.05 22.28
C ARG A 280 -5.65 -3.54 21.06
N LYS A 281 -5.17 -4.43 20.19
CA LYS A 281 -4.53 -4.08 18.91
C LYS A 281 -5.29 -4.63 17.71
N GLU A 282 -6.34 -5.40 17.95
CA GLU A 282 -7.10 -6.10 16.93
C GLU A 282 -8.60 -5.99 17.21
N ILE A 283 -9.35 -5.80 16.13
CA ILE A 283 -10.79 -6.00 16.09
C ILE A 283 -11.15 -7.09 15.09
N ILE A 284 -12.14 -7.92 15.42
CA ILE A 284 -12.63 -9.04 14.60
C ILE A 284 -14.06 -8.75 14.16
N SER A 285 -14.35 -8.96 12.87
CA SER A 285 -15.68 -8.85 12.27
C SER A 285 -16.08 -10.18 11.65
N HIS A 286 -17.15 -10.80 12.18
CA HIS A 286 -17.63 -12.10 11.73
C HIS A 286 -18.46 -12.02 10.45
N GLY A 287 -18.57 -13.16 9.77
CA GLY A 287 -19.37 -13.34 8.57
C GLY A 287 -18.53 -13.53 7.32
N ARG A 288 -19.17 -14.03 6.26
CA ARG A 288 -18.50 -14.30 4.97
C ARG A 288 -18.48 -13.09 4.06
N SER A 289 -19.52 -12.27 4.08
CA SER A 289 -19.58 -11.00 3.36
C SER A 289 -19.32 -9.87 4.34
N ASN A 290 -18.20 -9.18 4.18
CA ASN A 290 -17.83 -8.02 5.00
C ASN A 290 -17.49 -6.82 4.13
N ALA A 291 -17.66 -5.63 4.71
CA ALA A 291 -17.21 -4.37 4.15
C ALA A 291 -16.62 -3.48 5.24
N ILE A 292 -15.52 -2.81 4.91
CA ILE A 292 -14.85 -1.81 5.74
C ILE A 292 -14.69 -0.52 4.93
N ILE A 293 -14.88 0.61 5.60
CA ILE A 293 -14.53 1.93 5.05
C ILE A 293 -13.62 2.63 6.05
N CYS A 294 -12.43 3.00 5.61
CA CYS A 294 -11.51 3.88 6.33
C CYS A 294 -11.54 5.27 5.70
N GLU A 295 -11.98 6.29 6.43
CA GLU A 295 -11.88 7.69 6.00
C GLU A 295 -11.04 8.48 6.99
N VAL A 296 -10.11 9.27 6.46
CA VAL A 296 -9.16 10.06 7.24
C VAL A 296 -9.44 11.54 7.04
N GLY A 297 -9.48 12.29 8.14
CA GLY A 297 -9.57 13.74 8.16
C GLY A 297 -8.45 14.32 8.99
N ASP A 298 -8.38 15.65 9.01
CA ASP A 298 -7.47 16.37 9.89
C ASP A 298 -8.11 17.65 10.45
N GLU A 299 -7.40 18.26 11.40
CA GLU A 299 -7.78 19.51 12.04
C GLU A 299 -8.02 20.65 11.03
N MET A 300 -7.21 20.72 9.96
CA MET A 300 -7.35 21.78 8.95
C MET A 300 -8.63 21.65 8.15
N THR A 301 -9.11 20.42 7.95
CA THR A 301 -10.29 20.13 7.13
C THR A 301 -11.57 20.13 7.96
N PHE A 302 -11.53 19.58 9.17
CA PHE A 302 -12.72 19.36 10.00
C PHE A 302 -12.80 20.26 11.24
N GLY A 303 -11.75 21.02 11.55
CA GLY A 303 -11.64 21.81 12.77
C GLY A 303 -11.32 20.93 13.97
N ASP A 304 -12.27 20.12 14.43
CA ASP A 304 -12.09 19.26 15.60
C ASP A 304 -12.62 17.83 15.39
N PHE A 305 -12.20 16.92 16.28
CA PHE A 305 -12.57 15.51 16.22
C PHE A 305 -14.08 15.28 16.35
N ALA A 306 -14.78 16.13 17.11
CA ALA A 306 -16.23 16.04 17.27
C ALA A 306 -16.97 16.41 15.97
N SER A 307 -16.48 17.40 15.24
CA SER A 307 -17.00 17.86 13.96
C SER A 307 -16.71 16.84 12.86
N PHE A 308 -15.52 16.25 12.85
CA PHE A 308 -15.22 15.09 12.00
C PHE A 308 -16.23 13.95 12.21
N ARG A 309 -16.41 13.49 13.45
CA ARG A 309 -17.40 12.44 13.78
C ARG A 309 -18.82 12.81 13.33
N ARG A 310 -19.24 14.05 13.55
CA ARG A 310 -20.56 14.55 13.13
C ARG A 310 -20.74 14.48 11.62
N THR A 311 -19.73 14.88 10.86
CA THR A 311 -19.76 14.85 9.39
C THR A 311 -19.78 13.41 8.88
N ILE A 312 -18.90 12.53 9.37
CA ILE A 312 -18.86 11.13 8.93
C ILE A 312 -20.21 10.42 9.17
N ARG A 313 -20.89 10.70 10.28
CA ARG A 313 -22.21 10.13 10.56
C ARG A 313 -23.30 10.52 9.57
N GLN A 314 -23.10 11.60 8.82
CA GLN A 314 -24.03 12.05 7.78
C GLN A 314 -23.70 11.41 6.42
N ASN A 315 -22.50 10.83 6.27
CA ASN A 315 -22.13 10.10 5.07
C ASN A 315 -22.99 8.84 4.94
N ARG A 316 -23.50 8.62 3.74
CA ARG A 316 -24.36 7.46 3.45
C ARG A 316 -23.50 6.27 3.09
N VAL A 317 -23.74 5.14 3.75
CA VAL A 317 -23.15 3.83 3.43
C VAL A 317 -24.25 2.88 2.97
N VAL A 318 -24.03 2.17 1.86
CA VAL A 318 -24.91 1.09 1.39
C VAL A 318 -24.05 -0.09 0.96
N PHE A 319 -24.23 -1.24 1.62
CA PHE A 319 -23.60 -2.51 1.23
C PHE A 319 -24.66 -3.54 0.87
N ASP A 320 -24.59 -4.08 -0.34
CA ASP A 320 -25.38 -5.23 -0.78
C ASP A 320 -24.50 -6.49 -0.71
N PRO A 321 -24.64 -7.35 0.31
CA PRO A 321 -23.84 -8.56 0.44
C PRO A 321 -24.12 -9.63 -0.62
N GLY A 322 -25.30 -9.59 -1.26
CA GLY A 322 -25.66 -10.53 -2.32
C GLY A 322 -25.02 -10.18 -3.66
N ARG A 323 -24.79 -8.88 -3.92
CA ARG A 323 -24.09 -8.39 -5.10
C ARG A 323 -22.61 -8.12 -4.87
N MET A 324 -22.17 -8.10 -3.61
CA MET A 324 -20.86 -7.58 -3.21
C MET A 324 -20.60 -6.19 -3.82
N GLU A 325 -21.56 -5.29 -3.62
CA GLU A 325 -21.48 -3.90 -4.05
C GLU A 325 -21.51 -3.00 -2.81
N LEU A 326 -20.52 -2.10 -2.72
CA LEU A 326 -20.39 -1.11 -1.66
C LEU A 326 -20.43 0.29 -2.26
N SER A 327 -21.34 1.12 -1.75
CA SER A 327 -21.46 2.53 -2.07
C SER A 327 -21.25 3.37 -0.81
N TYR A 328 -20.41 4.38 -0.92
CA TYR A 328 -20.11 5.32 0.14
C TYR A 328 -20.14 6.75 -0.37
N HIS A 329 -20.89 7.63 0.29
CA HIS A 329 -20.90 9.05 -0.03
C HIS A 329 -20.06 9.82 0.99
N SER A 330 -18.78 10.07 0.69
CA SER A 330 -17.93 10.96 1.49
C SER A 330 -18.32 12.42 1.26
N SER A 331 -18.35 13.21 2.34
CA SER A 331 -18.53 14.66 2.27
C SER A 331 -17.42 15.37 1.48
N LEU A 332 -16.22 14.78 1.40
CA LEU A 332 -15.07 15.34 0.68
C LEU A 332 -14.98 14.76 -0.73
N GLU A 333 -15.03 13.43 -0.85
CA GLU A 333 -14.75 12.75 -2.12
C GLU A 333 -15.99 12.46 -2.96
N GLY A 334 -17.19 12.71 -2.43
CA GLY A 334 -18.45 12.45 -3.12
C GLY A 334 -18.82 10.97 -3.10
N GLU A 335 -19.62 10.54 -4.08
CA GLU A 335 -20.04 9.15 -4.20
C GLU A 335 -18.91 8.27 -4.73
N LEU A 336 -18.57 7.23 -3.96
CA LEU A 336 -17.63 6.18 -4.30
C LEU A 336 -18.40 4.87 -4.38
N VAL A 337 -18.21 4.10 -5.45
CA VAL A 337 -18.86 2.79 -5.62
C VAL A 337 -17.84 1.76 -6.08
N MET A 338 -17.90 0.56 -5.50
CA MET A 338 -17.16 -0.59 -5.99
C MET A 338 -18.00 -1.86 -5.95
N ASP A 339 -17.82 -2.70 -6.97
CA ASP A 339 -18.17 -4.13 -6.92
C ASP A 339 -16.90 -4.95 -7.17
N LYS A 340 -17.00 -6.23 -7.53
CA LYS A 340 -15.81 -7.04 -7.84
C LYS A 340 -15.06 -6.59 -9.10
N SER A 341 -15.73 -5.90 -10.01
CA SER A 341 -15.29 -5.63 -11.38
C SER A 341 -15.05 -4.15 -11.67
N LYS A 342 -15.75 -3.25 -10.99
CA LYS A 342 -15.76 -1.81 -11.31
C LYS A 342 -15.44 -0.96 -10.10
N ARG A 343 -14.91 0.23 -10.37
CA ARG A 343 -14.71 1.33 -9.41
C ARG A 343 -15.29 2.59 -10.03
N VAL A 344 -16.01 3.39 -9.24
CA VAL A 344 -16.68 4.60 -9.71
C VAL A 344 -16.46 5.73 -8.71
N VAL A 345 -16.10 6.91 -9.20
CA VAL A 345 -15.97 8.15 -8.44
C VAL A 345 -16.91 9.18 -9.04
N ARG A 346 -17.87 9.69 -8.25
CA ARG A 346 -18.84 10.72 -8.67
C ARG A 346 -19.58 10.38 -9.97
N GLY A 347 -19.90 9.10 -10.16
CA GLY A 347 -20.56 8.59 -11.36
C GLY A 347 -19.64 8.29 -12.56
N GLU A 348 -18.35 8.61 -12.47
CA GLU A 348 -17.35 8.30 -13.51
C GLU A 348 -16.62 6.99 -13.19
N ALA A 349 -16.59 6.07 -14.16
CA ALA A 349 -15.87 4.82 -14.01
C ALA A 349 -14.36 5.05 -14.04
N VAL A 350 -13.64 4.45 -13.09
CA VAL A 350 -12.18 4.45 -13.07
C VAL A 350 -11.67 3.47 -14.13
N SER A 351 -10.77 3.94 -14.99
CA SER A 351 -10.16 3.12 -16.04
C SER A 351 -8.89 2.45 -15.54
N PHE A 352 -8.76 1.15 -15.82
CA PHE A 352 -7.57 0.35 -15.58
C PHE A 352 -7.05 -0.24 -16.91
N PRO A 353 -5.73 -0.52 -17.05
CA PRO A 353 -4.68 -0.23 -16.08
C PRO A 353 -4.41 1.27 -15.93
N TYR A 354 -3.88 1.67 -14.78
CA TYR A 354 -3.20 2.97 -14.67
C TYR A 354 -1.95 3.00 -15.56
N PRO A 355 -1.39 4.18 -15.86
CA PRO A 355 -0.02 4.26 -16.36
C PRO A 355 0.95 3.57 -15.37
N THR A 356 2.15 3.15 -15.84
CA THR A 356 3.15 2.53 -14.94
C THR A 356 3.44 3.44 -13.75
N TYR A 357 3.54 4.75 -13.99
CA TYR A 357 3.55 5.78 -12.96
C TYR A 357 2.65 6.93 -13.38
N HIS A 358 1.79 7.37 -12.46
CA HIS A 358 0.99 8.57 -12.62
C HIS A 358 0.90 9.31 -11.28
N GLY A 359 1.76 10.32 -11.12
CA GLY A 359 1.78 11.22 -9.98
C GLY A 359 2.54 12.51 -10.32
N PRO A 360 2.70 13.43 -9.35
CA PRO A 360 3.38 14.69 -9.58
C PRO A 360 4.87 14.52 -9.91
N TYR A 361 5.53 13.50 -9.34
CA TYR A 361 6.98 13.31 -9.42
C TYR A 361 7.42 12.24 -10.42
N LEU A 362 6.58 11.24 -10.68
CA LEU A 362 6.85 10.15 -11.64
C LEU A 362 5.70 10.03 -12.62
N VAL A 363 6.02 10.04 -13.91
CA VAL A 363 5.08 9.84 -15.00
C VAL A 363 5.65 8.88 -16.02
N SER A 364 4.91 7.82 -16.34
CA SER A 364 5.29 6.85 -17.36
C SER A 364 4.06 6.14 -17.90
N ALA A 365 3.92 6.11 -19.22
CA ALA A 365 2.90 5.29 -19.87
C ALA A 365 3.21 3.80 -19.64
N PHE A 366 2.15 3.00 -19.50
CA PHE A 366 2.29 1.57 -19.26
C PHE A 366 3.14 0.90 -20.34
N ASN A 367 4.15 0.13 -19.92
CA ASN A 367 5.06 -0.63 -20.80
C ASN A 367 5.86 0.22 -21.82
N SER A 368 6.06 1.52 -21.56
CA SER A 368 6.78 2.41 -22.49
C SER A 368 8.30 2.29 -22.44
N GLY A 369 8.86 1.82 -21.31
CA GLY A 369 10.31 1.89 -21.05
C GLY A 369 10.84 3.31 -20.84
N VAL A 370 9.96 4.32 -20.75
CA VAL A 370 10.33 5.73 -20.59
C VAL A 370 9.66 6.29 -19.34
N ILE A 371 10.47 6.88 -18.46
CA ILE A 371 10.02 7.42 -17.18
C ILE A 371 10.45 8.87 -17.08
N GLU A 372 9.48 9.72 -16.82
CA GLU A 372 9.67 11.13 -16.56
C GLU A 372 9.67 11.38 -15.05
N VAL A 373 10.77 11.94 -14.57
CA VAL A 373 10.95 12.39 -13.19
C VAL A 373 10.84 13.91 -13.18
N ARG A 374 9.94 14.43 -12.33
CA ARG A 374 9.66 15.86 -12.21
C ARG A 374 9.99 16.35 -10.82
N THR A 375 10.69 17.47 -10.73
CA THR A 375 10.81 18.26 -9.52
C THR A 375 10.20 19.65 -9.78
N ASN A 376 10.12 20.52 -8.76
CA ASN A 376 9.53 21.84 -8.93
C ASN A 376 10.27 22.70 -9.98
N GLU A 377 11.55 22.41 -10.22
CA GLU A 377 12.42 23.25 -11.05
C GLU A 377 12.93 22.55 -12.31
N LYS A 378 12.95 21.21 -12.33
CA LYS A 378 13.66 20.42 -13.35
C LYS A 378 12.89 19.19 -13.78
N LYS A 379 13.22 18.71 -14.97
CA LYS A 379 12.72 17.44 -15.49
C LYS A 379 13.87 16.53 -15.90
N ALA A 380 13.73 15.24 -15.63
CA ALA A 380 14.60 14.20 -16.15
C ALA A 380 13.79 13.14 -16.87
N THR A 381 14.27 12.65 -18.01
CA THR A 381 13.68 11.54 -18.74
C THR A 381 14.65 10.38 -18.77
N TYR A 382 14.29 9.29 -18.10
CA TYR A 382 14.97 8.01 -18.10
C TYR A 382 14.38 7.16 -19.23
N ASP A 383 15.16 6.89 -20.25
CA ASP A 383 14.77 6.10 -21.41
C ASP A 383 15.53 4.79 -21.38
N PHE A 384 14.89 3.74 -20.86
CA PHE A 384 15.48 2.40 -20.74
C PHE A 384 15.62 1.71 -22.10
N ASN A 385 14.88 2.14 -23.12
CA ASN A 385 15.03 1.61 -24.48
C ASN A 385 16.31 2.11 -25.15
N GLN A 386 16.81 3.28 -24.73
CA GLN A 386 18.03 3.89 -25.26
C GLN A 386 19.18 3.92 -24.24
N ILE A 387 18.95 3.48 -23.00
CA ILE A 387 19.91 3.52 -21.89
C ILE A 387 20.43 4.95 -21.66
N THR A 388 19.52 5.94 -21.65
CA THR A 388 19.89 7.35 -21.46
C THR A 388 19.08 8.04 -20.38
N VAL A 389 19.67 9.09 -19.81
CA VAL A 389 18.97 10.05 -18.94
C VAL A 389 19.17 11.44 -19.54
N ARG A 390 18.07 12.11 -19.85
CA ARG A 390 18.06 13.47 -20.42
C ARG A 390 17.51 14.46 -19.40
N TYR A 391 18.23 15.55 -19.15
CA TYR A 391 17.82 16.60 -18.23
C TYR A 391 17.32 17.82 -19.02
N ALA A 392 16.20 18.39 -18.58
CA ALA A 392 15.55 19.55 -19.19
C ALA A 392 15.26 20.63 -18.13
#